data_AF-A0A5C7M589-F1
#
_entry.id   AF-A0A5C7M589-F1
#
_cell.length_a   1.000
_cell.length_b   1.000
_cell.length_c   1.000
_cell.angle_alpha   90.00
_cell.angle_beta   90.00
_cell.angle_gamma   90.00
#
_symmetry.space_group_name_H-M   'P 1'
#
loop_
_entity.id
_entity.type
_entity.pdbx_description
1 polymer ?
#
loop_
_entity_poly.entity_id
_entity_poly.type
_entity_poly.pdbx_seq_one_letter_code
_entity_poly.pdbx_strand_id
1 'polypeptide(L)'
;MFESNTAFTQLVDEAVTSWGEVFYGHAEFAAGIEDLYRIWLAEHLPASWPQHRRETFITSQADQAAGELGELFDNLIDTITEQHGLDHGVFIDPEEHAARLETARRNALNHHRKYAYAHLLAAIEQERDDGPGRGGHSMTSCGRTGRRRRPRTTAEVNIINYRRGWE
;
A
#
# COMPACT_ATOMS: atom_id res chain seq x y z
N MET A 1 -11.47 -25.14 6.79
CA MET A 1 -10.42 -25.51 7.75
C MET A 1 -9.11 -25.33 6.99
N PHE A 2 -8.36 -24.25 7.24
CA PHE A 2 -7.10 -24.03 6.54
C PHE A 2 -6.13 -25.13 6.96
N GLU A 3 -5.67 -25.96 6.02
CA GLU A 3 -4.62 -26.93 6.25
C GLU A 3 -3.37 -26.25 6.86
N SER A 4 -2.53 -27.04 7.54
CA SER A 4 -1.25 -26.57 8.04
C SER A 4 -0.39 -26.11 6.87
N ASN A 5 -0.42 -24.80 6.58
CA ASN A 5 0.32 -24.21 5.49
C ASN A 5 1.78 -24.03 5.95
N THR A 6 2.68 -24.88 5.45
CA THR A 6 4.13 -24.82 5.73
C THR A 6 4.71 -23.42 5.52
N ALA A 7 4.25 -22.68 4.50
CA ALA A 7 4.71 -21.32 4.24
C ALA A 7 4.32 -20.35 5.37
N PHE A 8 3.14 -20.53 5.97
CA PHE A 8 2.74 -19.73 7.13
C PHE A 8 3.63 -20.04 8.34
N THR A 9 3.89 -21.31 8.63
CA THR A 9 4.76 -21.68 9.75
C THR A 9 6.17 -21.11 9.57
N GLN A 10 6.73 -21.20 8.36
CA GLN A 10 8.04 -20.63 8.03
C GLN A 10 8.06 -19.11 8.22
N LEU A 11 7.06 -18.40 7.69
CA LEU A 11 6.92 -16.95 7.88
C LEU A 11 6.86 -16.60 9.38
N VAL A 12 6.07 -17.34 10.16
CA VAL A 12 5.93 -17.08 11.61
C VAL A 12 7.26 -17.29 12.32
N ASP A 13 7.93 -18.42 12.09
CA ASP A 13 9.18 -18.73 12.76
C ASP A 13 10.27 -17.71 12.39
N GLU A 14 10.35 -17.32 11.13
CA GLU A 14 11.32 -16.33 10.65
C GLU A 14 11.04 -14.94 11.23
N ALA A 15 9.79 -14.47 11.17
CA ALA A 15 9.40 -13.15 11.66
C ALA A 15 9.55 -13.03 13.18
N VAL A 16 9.20 -14.07 13.93
CA VAL A 16 9.33 -14.06 15.40
C VAL A 16 10.79 -14.00 15.83
N THR A 17 11.65 -14.76 15.15
CA THR A 17 13.07 -14.89 15.50
C THR A 17 13.92 -13.71 15.03
N SER A 18 13.57 -13.13 13.87
CA SER A 18 14.46 -12.21 13.16
C SER A 18 13.96 -10.77 13.14
N TRP A 19 12.73 -10.49 13.57
CA TRP A 19 12.21 -9.11 13.53
C TRP A 19 13.09 -8.12 14.29
N GLY A 20 13.55 -7.09 13.58
CA GLY A 20 14.41 -6.04 14.11
C GLY A 20 15.91 -6.36 13.99
N GLU A 21 16.27 -7.52 13.45
CA GLU A 21 17.65 -7.84 13.08
C GLU A 21 18.09 -7.04 11.85
N VAL A 22 19.41 -6.87 11.71
CA VAL A 22 20.03 -6.04 10.65
C VAL A 22 19.56 -6.39 9.23
N PHE A 23 19.20 -7.65 9.00
CA PHE A 23 18.82 -8.17 7.68
C PHE A 23 17.36 -8.63 7.60
N TYR A 24 16.54 -8.35 8.61
CA TYR A 24 15.14 -8.75 8.60
C TYR A 24 14.27 -7.63 9.17
N GLY A 25 13.74 -6.83 8.25
CA GLY A 25 12.81 -5.75 8.54
C GLY A 25 11.56 -5.84 7.68
N HIS A 26 10.99 -4.68 7.38
CA HIS A 26 9.74 -4.57 6.64
C HIS A 26 9.78 -5.27 5.28
N ALA A 27 10.86 -5.12 4.51
CA ALA A 27 10.93 -5.62 3.14
C ALA A 27 10.93 -7.16 3.07
N GLU A 28 11.73 -7.81 3.92
CA GLU A 28 11.79 -9.27 4.00
C GLU A 28 10.47 -9.85 4.50
N PHE A 29 9.86 -9.18 5.49
CA PHE A 29 8.58 -9.60 6.02
C PHE A 29 7.45 -9.44 5.00
N ALA A 30 7.41 -8.33 4.26
CA ALA A 30 6.47 -8.11 3.16
C ALA A 30 6.62 -9.19 2.08
N ALA A 31 7.85 -9.53 1.69
CA ALA A 31 8.10 -10.59 0.71
C ALA A 31 7.57 -11.96 1.18
N GLY A 32 7.75 -12.29 2.46
CA GLY A 32 7.20 -13.52 3.03
C GLY A 32 5.66 -13.54 3.08
N ILE A 33 5.02 -12.39 3.34
CA ILE A 33 3.56 -12.26 3.26
C ILE A 33 3.07 -12.36 1.81
N GLU A 34 3.80 -11.81 0.83
CA GLU A 34 3.46 -11.94 -0.59
C GLU A 34 3.42 -13.41 -1.01
N ASP A 35 4.45 -14.19 -0.67
CA ASP A 35 4.51 -15.62 -0.99
C ASP A 35 3.34 -16.39 -0.37
N LEU A 36 3.00 -16.05 0.87
CA LEU A 36 1.83 -16.61 1.54
C LEU A 36 0.53 -16.26 0.82
N TYR A 37 0.36 -15.01 0.39
CA TYR A 37 -0.83 -14.53 -0.31
C TYR A 37 -0.95 -15.12 -1.72
N ARG A 38 0.17 -15.33 -2.44
CA ARG A 38 0.18 -16.07 -3.71
C ARG A 38 -0.41 -17.46 -3.55
N ILE A 39 -0.05 -18.16 -2.46
CA ILE A 39 -0.59 -19.49 -2.15
C ILE A 39 -2.08 -19.42 -1.80
N TRP A 40 -2.47 -18.49 -0.91
CA TRP A 40 -3.86 -18.40 -0.45
C TRP A 40 -4.83 -17.97 -1.54
N LEU A 41 -4.42 -17.07 -2.43
CA LEU A 41 -5.30 -16.45 -3.42
C LEU A 41 -5.22 -17.10 -4.81
N ALA A 42 -4.44 -18.17 -4.98
CA ALA A 42 -4.18 -18.82 -6.27
C ALA A 42 -5.46 -19.10 -7.08
N GLU A 43 -6.54 -19.54 -6.41
CA GLU A 43 -7.82 -19.89 -7.04
C GLU A 43 -8.87 -18.77 -7.00
N HIS A 44 -8.64 -17.72 -6.21
CA HIS A 44 -9.62 -16.65 -5.96
C HIS A 44 -9.37 -15.38 -6.76
N LEU A 45 -8.13 -15.19 -7.24
CA LEU A 45 -7.80 -14.08 -8.11
C LEU A 45 -8.59 -14.17 -9.43
N PRO A 46 -9.16 -13.06 -9.91
CA PRO A 46 -10.04 -13.09 -11.07
C PRO A 46 -9.26 -13.48 -12.33
N ALA A 47 -9.76 -14.47 -13.08
CA ALA A 47 -9.14 -14.89 -14.34
C ALA A 47 -9.06 -13.75 -15.38
N SER A 48 -9.99 -12.78 -15.30
CA SER A 48 -10.02 -11.58 -16.13
C SER A 48 -8.91 -10.58 -15.82
N TRP A 49 -8.26 -10.65 -14.66
CA TRP A 49 -7.16 -9.76 -14.32
C TRP A 49 -5.87 -10.20 -15.03
N PRO A 50 -5.16 -9.29 -15.72
CA PRO A 50 -3.81 -9.54 -16.20
C PRO A 50 -2.85 -9.93 -15.06
N GLN A 51 -1.81 -10.70 -15.38
CA GLN A 51 -0.82 -11.14 -14.38
C GLN A 51 -0.23 -9.98 -13.57
N HIS A 52 0.20 -8.89 -14.23
CA HIS A 52 0.76 -7.72 -13.53
C HIS A 52 -0.22 -7.10 -12.53
N ARG A 53 -1.54 -7.12 -12.82
CA ARG A 53 -2.56 -6.61 -11.91
C ARG A 53 -2.69 -7.51 -10.69
N ARG A 54 -2.68 -8.83 -10.87
CA ARG A 54 -2.72 -9.80 -9.76
C ARG A 54 -1.50 -9.65 -8.85
N GLU A 55 -0.31 -9.53 -9.42
CA GLU A 55 0.91 -9.29 -8.64
C GLU A 55 0.86 -7.95 -7.91
N THR A 56 0.42 -6.87 -8.58
CA THR A 56 0.28 -5.55 -7.93
C THR A 56 -0.68 -5.60 -6.75
N PHE A 57 -1.81 -6.32 -6.89
CA PHE A 57 -2.76 -6.52 -5.79
C PHE A 57 -2.10 -7.25 -4.61
N ILE A 58 -1.43 -8.37 -4.87
CA ILE A 58 -0.76 -9.18 -3.84
C ILE A 58 0.31 -8.34 -3.12
N THR A 59 1.20 -7.69 -3.88
CA THR A 59 2.26 -6.83 -3.34
C THR A 59 1.69 -5.71 -2.50
N SER A 60 0.65 -5.00 -2.97
CA SER A 60 0.05 -3.91 -2.22
C SER A 60 -0.58 -4.38 -0.91
N GLN A 61 -1.28 -5.52 -0.92
CA GLN A 61 -1.90 -6.08 0.28
C GLN A 61 -0.85 -6.61 1.26
N ALA A 62 0.21 -7.23 0.76
CA ALA A 62 1.29 -7.75 1.58
C ALA A 62 2.12 -6.64 2.24
N ASP A 63 2.42 -5.56 1.49
CA ASP A 63 3.12 -4.38 2.01
C ASP A 63 2.32 -3.69 3.12
N GLN A 64 1.00 -3.52 2.90
CA GLN A 64 0.11 -2.98 3.93
C GLN A 64 0.11 -3.87 5.19
N ALA A 65 -0.08 -5.18 5.03
CA ALA A 65 -0.08 -6.11 6.14
C ALA A 65 1.26 -6.13 6.90
N ALA A 66 2.39 -6.07 6.19
CA ALA A 66 3.72 -5.99 6.79
C ALA A 66 3.90 -4.71 7.61
N GLY A 67 3.38 -3.58 7.12
CA GLY A 67 3.42 -2.31 7.85
C GLY A 67 2.61 -2.36 9.14
N GLU A 68 1.36 -2.83 9.06
CA GLU A 68 0.47 -2.94 10.23
C GLU A 68 1.01 -3.92 11.28
N LEU A 69 1.49 -5.09 10.85
CA LEU A 69 2.05 -6.10 11.74
C LEU A 69 3.42 -5.68 12.29
N GLY A 70 4.23 -5.00 11.50
CA GLY A 70 5.52 -4.48 11.92
C GLY A 70 5.38 -3.41 12.99
N GLU A 71 4.47 -2.46 12.79
CA GLU A 71 4.12 -1.46 13.81
C GLU A 71 3.60 -2.14 15.08
N LEU A 72 2.75 -3.16 14.95
CA LEU A 72 2.30 -3.94 16.10
C LEU A 72 3.48 -4.65 16.81
N PHE A 73 4.44 -5.20 16.08
CA PHE A 73 5.61 -5.88 16.66
C PHE A 73 6.50 -4.93 17.46
N ASP A 74 6.68 -3.71 16.97
CA ASP A 74 7.42 -2.67 17.66
C ASP A 74 6.65 -2.20 18.90
N ASN A 75 5.35 -1.93 18.77
CA ASN A 75 4.48 -1.58 19.90
C ASN A 75 4.42 -2.65 20.99
N LEU A 76 4.56 -3.93 20.63
CA LEU A 76 4.60 -5.03 21.60
C LEU A 76 5.86 -4.98 22.48
N ILE A 77 7.01 -4.51 21.97
CA ILE A 77 8.24 -4.32 22.76
C ILE A 77 7.98 -3.31 23.86
N ASP A 78 7.45 -2.15 23.48
CA ASP A 78 7.16 -1.06 24.41
C ASP A 78 6.07 -1.46 25.41
N THR A 79 4.96 -2.02 24.91
CA THR A 79 3.82 -2.42 25.76
C THR A 79 4.21 -3.45 26.81
N ILE A 80 4.96 -4.50 26.44
CA ILE A 80 5.34 -5.54 27.40
C ILE A 80 6.33 -5.00 28.44
N THR A 81 7.28 -4.16 28.00
CA THR A 81 8.28 -3.55 28.88
C THR A 81 7.62 -2.57 29.87
N GLU A 82 6.80 -1.65 29.36
CA GLU A 82 6.15 -0.61 30.15
C GLU A 82 5.09 -1.19 31.10
N GLN A 83 4.24 -2.08 30.62
CA GLN A 83 3.18 -2.69 31.44
C GLN A 83 3.77 -3.46 32.62
N HIS A 84 4.87 -4.20 32.42
CA HIS A 84 5.52 -4.90 33.52
C HIS A 84 6.10 -3.93 34.56
N GLY A 85 6.72 -2.84 34.10
CA GLY A 85 7.22 -1.78 34.99
C GLY A 85 6.10 -1.12 35.80
N LEU A 86 4.94 -0.90 35.19
CA LEU A 86 3.75 -0.35 35.87
C LEU A 86 3.17 -1.33 36.89
N ASP A 87 3.07 -2.61 36.56
CA ASP A 87 2.43 -3.62 37.41
C ASP A 87 3.31 -4.04 38.60
N HIS A 88 4.63 -4.07 38.42
CA HIS A 88 5.55 -4.65 39.39
C HIS A 88 6.60 -3.68 39.94
N GLY A 89 6.74 -2.48 39.36
CA GLY A 89 7.72 -1.47 39.80
C GLY A 89 9.18 -1.87 39.56
N VAL A 90 9.42 -2.92 38.78
CA VAL A 90 10.75 -3.45 38.44
C VAL A 90 10.82 -3.75 36.94
N PHE A 91 12.03 -3.85 36.40
CA PHE A 91 12.23 -4.32 35.04
C PHE A 91 11.92 -5.82 34.94
N ILE A 92 11.30 -6.20 33.84
CA ILE A 92 11.08 -7.60 33.48
C ILE A 92 12.42 -8.30 33.24
N ASP A 93 12.52 -9.56 33.66
CA ASP A 93 13.67 -10.39 33.35
C ASP A 93 13.81 -10.56 31.81
N PRO A 94 15.03 -10.48 31.23
CA PRO A 94 15.21 -10.56 29.78
C PRO A 94 14.70 -11.86 29.13
N GLU A 95 14.81 -13.01 29.80
CA GLU A 95 14.33 -14.29 29.28
C GLU A 95 12.80 -14.34 29.30
N GLU A 96 12.19 -13.86 30.39
CA GLU A 96 10.74 -13.74 30.48
C GLU A 96 10.19 -12.75 29.44
N HIS A 97 10.87 -11.62 29.24
CA HIS A 97 10.52 -10.62 28.23
C HIS A 97 10.54 -11.22 26.82
N ALA A 98 11.61 -11.93 26.46
CA ALA A 98 11.72 -12.61 25.17
C ALA A 98 10.60 -13.64 24.96
N ALA A 99 10.28 -14.46 25.96
CA ALA A 99 9.23 -15.46 25.88
C ALA A 99 7.82 -14.85 25.70
N ARG A 100 7.54 -13.73 26.41
CA ARG A 100 6.29 -12.98 26.25
C ARG A 100 6.19 -12.34 24.86
N LEU A 101 7.29 -11.76 24.35
CA LEU A 101 7.35 -11.19 23.01
C LEU A 101 7.11 -12.23 21.92
N GLU A 102 7.81 -13.37 21.99
CA GLU A 102 7.60 -14.48 21.07
C GLU A 102 6.12 -14.90 21.04
N THR A 103 5.54 -15.12 22.22
CA THR A 103 4.12 -15.52 22.33
C THR A 103 3.19 -14.47 21.72
N ALA A 104 3.41 -13.19 22.01
CA ALA A 104 2.58 -12.10 21.51
C ALA A 104 2.67 -11.95 19.98
N ARG A 105 3.87 -12.00 19.40
CA ARG A 105 4.09 -11.95 17.94
C ARG A 105 3.45 -13.13 17.21
N ARG A 106 3.62 -14.35 17.75
CA ARG A 106 2.94 -15.55 17.22
C ARG A 106 1.41 -15.39 17.26
N ASN A 107 0.87 -14.86 18.35
CA ASN A 107 -0.56 -14.61 18.47
C ASN A 107 -1.06 -13.57 17.48
N ALA A 108 -0.32 -12.47 17.26
CA ALA A 108 -0.65 -11.47 16.26
C ALA A 108 -0.70 -12.05 14.83
N LEU A 109 0.30 -12.86 14.44
CA LEU A 109 0.31 -13.53 13.14
C LEU A 109 -0.82 -14.55 12.97
N ASN A 110 -1.13 -15.32 14.03
CA ASN A 110 -2.26 -16.25 14.01
C ASN A 110 -3.59 -15.50 13.90
N HIS A 111 -3.72 -14.35 14.56
CA HIS A 111 -4.87 -13.47 14.42
C HIS A 111 -4.98 -12.96 12.99
N HIS A 112 -3.89 -12.42 12.42
CA HIS A 112 -3.84 -12.00 11.03
C HIS A 112 -4.31 -13.10 10.08
N ARG A 113 -3.74 -14.31 10.18
CA ARG A 113 -4.16 -15.46 9.37
C ARG A 113 -5.66 -15.76 9.44
N LYS A 114 -6.27 -15.58 10.62
CA LYS A 114 -7.70 -15.86 10.81
C LYS A 114 -8.60 -14.89 10.05
N TYR A 115 -8.19 -13.63 9.87
CA TYR A 115 -9.03 -12.58 9.30
C TYR A 115 -8.57 -12.11 7.91
N ALA A 116 -7.27 -12.12 7.65
CA ALA A 116 -6.65 -11.64 6.42
C ALA A 116 -7.29 -12.25 5.18
N TYR A 117 -7.55 -13.56 5.18
CA TYR A 117 -8.16 -14.21 4.04
C TYR A 117 -9.53 -13.63 3.66
N ALA A 118 -10.41 -13.42 4.66
CA ALA A 118 -11.72 -12.84 4.41
C ALA A 118 -11.62 -11.38 3.95
N HIS A 119 -10.69 -10.61 4.53
CA HIS A 119 -10.42 -9.23 4.09
C HIS A 119 -9.89 -9.18 2.65
N LEU A 120 -8.98 -10.08 2.28
CA LEU A 120 -8.45 -10.17 0.92
C LEU A 120 -9.54 -10.52 -0.10
N LEU A 121 -10.44 -11.44 0.24
CA LEU A 121 -11.58 -11.76 -0.63
C LEU A 121 -12.51 -10.56 -0.83
N ALA A 122 -12.82 -9.83 0.25
CA ALA A 122 -13.62 -8.60 0.15
C ALA A 122 -12.93 -7.51 -0.67
N ALA A 123 -11.61 -7.36 -0.53
CA ALA A 123 -10.82 -6.43 -1.33
C ALA A 123 -10.81 -6.80 -2.82
N ILE A 124 -10.73 -8.10 -3.14
CA ILE A 124 -10.87 -8.59 -4.53
C ILE A 124 -12.24 -8.24 -5.09
N GLU A 125 -13.32 -8.41 -4.32
CA GLU A 125 -14.68 -8.06 -4.74
C GLU A 125 -14.83 -6.57 -5.00
N GLN A 126 -14.34 -5.73 -4.08
CA GLN A 126 -14.34 -4.27 -4.25
C GLN A 126 -13.61 -3.84 -5.54
N GLU A 127 -12.42 -4.40 -5.80
CA GLU A 127 -11.66 -4.10 -7.01
C GLU A 127 -12.28 -4.63 -8.31
N ARG A 128 -13.18 -5.62 -8.23
CA ARG A 128 -13.98 -6.07 -9.38
C ARG A 128 -15.07 -5.06 -9.70
N ASP A 129 -15.74 -4.54 -8.68
CA ASP A 129 -16.84 -3.57 -8.81
C ASP A 129 -16.35 -2.21 -9.32
N ASP A 130 -15.15 -1.80 -8.93
CA ASP A 130 -14.50 -0.57 -9.44
C ASP A 130 -14.13 -0.67 -10.94
N GLY A 131 -14.21 -1.87 -11.52
CA GLY A 131 -13.95 -2.16 -12.93
C GLY A 131 -12.52 -1.82 -13.37
N PRO A 132 -12.11 -2.15 -14.61
CA PRO A 132 -10.93 -1.54 -15.23
C PRO A 132 -11.25 -0.08 -15.62
N GLY A 133 -11.63 0.73 -14.63
CA GLY A 133 -11.92 2.14 -14.78
C GLY A 133 -10.63 2.92 -15.01
N ARG A 134 -10.19 2.98 -16.27
CA ARG A 134 -9.52 4.15 -16.86
C ARG A 134 -8.31 4.66 -16.07
N GLY A 135 -7.12 4.18 -16.44
CA GLY A 135 -5.86 4.73 -15.96
C GLY A 135 -5.88 6.26 -15.94
N GLY A 136 -5.58 6.85 -14.78
CA GLY A 136 -5.58 8.28 -14.50
C GLY A 136 -4.50 9.08 -15.23
N HIS A 137 -4.07 8.65 -16.41
CA HIS A 137 -3.01 9.27 -17.21
C HIS A 137 -3.42 9.39 -18.69
N SER A 138 -4.56 10.01 -18.97
CA SER A 138 -4.80 10.55 -20.32
C SER A 138 -5.87 11.64 -20.29
N MET A 139 -5.43 12.84 -19.93
CA MET A 139 -6.22 14.06 -20.09
C MET A 139 -5.51 15.04 -21.00
N THR A 140 -5.16 14.58 -22.20
CA THR A 140 -4.97 15.45 -23.38
C THR A 140 -5.71 14.84 -24.56
N SER A 141 -7.04 14.86 -24.47
CA SER A 141 -7.91 14.72 -25.63
C SER A 141 -7.78 16.00 -26.47
N CYS A 142 -7.09 15.87 -27.61
CA CYS A 142 -7.05 16.88 -28.66
C CYS A 142 -8.35 16.88 -29.48
N GLY A 143 -8.93 18.07 -29.66
CA GLY A 143 -9.92 18.39 -30.70
C GLY A 143 -10.95 19.42 -30.22
N ARG A 144 -11.38 20.44 -30.97
CA ARG A 144 -11.11 20.87 -32.35
C ARG A 144 -11.61 22.32 -32.46
N THR A 145 -10.88 23.17 -33.19
CA THR A 145 -11.39 24.34 -33.94
C THR A 145 -12.26 25.38 -33.21
N GLY A 146 -11.62 26.43 -32.70
CA GLY A 146 -12.22 27.75 -32.51
C GLY A 146 -11.42 28.81 -33.27
N ARG A 147 -11.85 29.17 -34.49
CA ARG A 147 -11.36 30.32 -35.26
C ARG A 147 -11.41 31.58 -34.37
N ARG A 148 -10.29 32.01 -33.80
CA ARG A 148 -10.20 33.36 -33.23
C ARG A 148 -10.06 34.36 -34.38
N ARG A 149 -11.15 35.07 -34.62
CA ARG A 149 -11.22 36.28 -35.44
C ARG A 149 -10.13 37.26 -34.98
N ARG A 150 -9.40 37.82 -35.94
CA ARG A 150 -8.53 38.99 -35.73
C ARG A 150 -9.35 40.13 -35.13
N PRO A 151 -8.89 40.81 -34.05
CA PRO A 151 -9.42 42.12 -33.71
C PRO A 151 -8.94 43.11 -34.79
N ARG A 152 -9.89 43.76 -35.49
CA ARG A 152 -9.64 45.08 -36.07
C ARG A 152 -9.67 46.05 -34.89
N THR A 153 -8.51 46.46 -34.42
CA THR A 153 -8.39 47.68 -33.62
C THR A 153 -8.03 48.81 -34.56
N THR A 154 -9.01 49.70 -34.74
CA THR A 154 -8.87 51.04 -35.26
C THR A 154 -7.99 51.82 -34.28
N ALA A 155 -6.69 51.83 -34.54
CA ALA A 155 -5.77 52.83 -34.01
C ALA A 155 -5.14 53.52 -35.22
N GLU A 156 -5.23 54.85 -35.21
CA GLU A 156 -4.40 55.76 -36.02
C GLU A 156 -4.77 55.88 -37.50
N VAL A 157 -5.96 56.45 -37.68
CA VAL A 157 -6.13 57.58 -38.60
C VAL A 157 -5.15 58.67 -38.19
N ASN A 158 -3.95 58.72 -38.80
CA ASN A 158 -3.20 59.96 -39.04
C ASN A 158 -1.96 59.69 -39.92
N ILE A 159 -2.19 59.30 -41.17
CA ILE A 159 -1.28 59.70 -42.25
C ILE A 159 -1.93 60.92 -42.89
N ILE A 160 -1.48 62.06 -42.37
CA ILE A 160 -1.77 63.41 -42.79
C ILE A 160 -1.54 63.50 -44.30
N ASN A 161 -2.62 63.85 -45.01
CA ASN A 161 -2.60 64.28 -46.40
C ASN A 161 -1.65 65.48 -46.55
N TYR A 162 -0.41 65.21 -46.91
CA TYR A 162 0.42 66.15 -47.62
C TYR A 162 -0.22 66.44 -48.98
N ARG A 163 -0.93 67.57 -49.07
CA ARG A 163 -1.06 68.48 -50.24
C ARG A 163 -2.46 69.10 -50.34
N ARG A 164 -2.60 70.30 -49.78
CA ARG A 164 -3.15 71.49 -50.46
C ARG A 164 -2.78 72.71 -49.61
N GLY A 165 -1.77 73.45 -50.05
CA GLY A 165 -1.36 74.72 -49.44
C GLY A 165 -2.27 75.88 -49.84
N TRP A 166 -2.03 77.05 -49.25
CA TRP A 166 -2.05 78.42 -49.79
C TRP A 166 -2.09 79.39 -48.59
N GLU A 167 -0.92 79.88 -48.19
CA GLU A 167 -0.57 81.30 -47.99
C GLU A 167 0.95 81.41 -47.80
#